data_AF-A0A7X7EWR9-F1
#
_entry.id   AF-A0A7X7EWR9-F1
#
_cell.length_a   1.000
_cell.length_b   1.000
_cell.length_c   1.000
_cell.angle_alpha   90.00
_cell.angle_beta   90.00
_cell.angle_gamma   90.00
#
_symmetry.space_group_name_H-M   'P 1'
#
loop_
_entity.id
_entity.type
_entity.pdbx_description
1 polymer ?
#
loop_
_entity_poly.entity_id
_entity_poly.type
_entity_poly.pdbx_seq_one_letter_code
_entity_poly.pdbx_strand_id
1 'polypeptide(L)'
;MTVDLVIAGRRIRLCSREDVAIRPDERFRAFEVPSDDRHIMFIDAAPGIFTDADTGMIDTGIPFWTAGAVSDPAAGTESYLAAEADLVVEVEPGAGEIPDGVEKVFDAQMMEEVPGGVRNSGEPFWEVFSGEGVTCARVFLREPERMALLVMPHGEKRWKIFSDTPHGKPDSGSRPGLDAEDTLPGPDVEDTLPGPDATDDQPQDSCGDKPGVNSHTGPIPDRYAPDLSADNSNARTSGITVDPLPWPLDGLLLYFLFSRAGEIMIHGSGVLCGGRGWLFTGRSGSGKTTLARIFDRVGDRVIHDDRLVLRLEDGSWVMHNTPVYRNDEPRSAPLDHLWVIRHGAANVSEPVAGAEAVAMILSNCIQQNWDREVASRLAAAADDLAATVRVSRLSFLPDDTIRDYLMLRETEEKQLAAATVIGMLGEGRTVAVTAGGFSMWPAIRPGDMVVISPHGAGQAAAGQIVALRRDGGFVLHRIIKVMKVSGRKRIVTCGDAAVRADEPAGRETIIGMVLSVTRSGRQLPAPRRRLPRWINRMGAMVAGWVRRRQA
;
A
#
# COMPACT_ATOMS: atom_id res chain seq x y z
N MET A 1 -31.58 -15.13 -1.18
CA MET A 1 -31.25 -13.78 -0.65
C MET A 1 -30.25 -13.10 -1.57
N THR A 2 -30.05 -11.77 -1.47
CA THR A 2 -29.08 -11.04 -2.31
C THR A 2 -28.32 -10.01 -1.50
N VAL A 3 -27.01 -9.91 -1.73
CA VAL A 3 -26.12 -8.87 -1.19
C VAL A 3 -25.33 -8.29 -2.36
N ASP A 4 -25.36 -6.97 -2.53
CA ASP A 4 -24.58 -6.28 -3.55
C ASP A 4 -23.36 -5.60 -2.89
N LEU A 5 -22.18 -5.85 -3.43
CA LEU A 5 -20.92 -5.23 -3.03
C LEU A 5 -20.40 -4.32 -4.14
N VAL A 6 -19.78 -3.20 -3.79
CA VAL A 6 -19.02 -2.36 -4.74
C VAL A 6 -17.56 -2.30 -4.32
N ILE A 7 -16.67 -2.94 -5.08
CA ILE A 7 -15.23 -3.01 -4.78
C ILE A 7 -14.48 -2.47 -5.98
N ALA A 8 -13.64 -1.45 -5.76
CA ALA A 8 -12.89 -0.76 -6.81
C ALA A 8 -13.76 -0.36 -8.01
N GLY A 9 -14.99 0.10 -7.75
CA GLY A 9 -15.96 0.50 -8.79
C GLY A 9 -16.67 -0.66 -9.52
N ARG A 10 -16.41 -1.92 -9.16
CA ARG A 10 -17.11 -3.10 -9.71
C ARG A 10 -18.25 -3.54 -8.80
N ARG A 11 -19.44 -3.74 -9.35
CA ARG A 11 -20.60 -4.28 -8.64
C ARG A 11 -20.58 -5.81 -8.66
N ILE A 12 -20.45 -6.43 -7.49
CA ILE A 12 -20.48 -7.88 -7.30
C ILE A 12 -21.78 -8.23 -6.59
N ARG A 13 -22.66 -8.98 -7.26
CA ARG A 13 -23.93 -9.44 -6.72
C ARG A 13 -23.80 -10.86 -6.21
N LEU A 14 -23.90 -11.04 -4.90
CA LEU A 14 -23.96 -12.36 -4.26
C LEU A 14 -25.43 -12.78 -4.14
N CYS A 15 -25.80 -13.94 -4.67
CA CYS A 15 -27.17 -14.44 -4.60
C CYS A 15 -27.23 -15.90 -4.10
N SER A 16 -28.27 -16.21 -3.34
CA SER A 16 -28.54 -17.55 -2.80
C SER A 16 -30.02 -17.89 -2.92
N ARG A 17 -30.34 -19.16 -2.70
CA ARG A 17 -31.72 -19.65 -2.52
C ARG A 17 -32.37 -19.00 -1.28
N GLU A 18 -33.70 -19.02 -1.18
CA GLU A 18 -34.45 -18.30 -0.13
C GLU A 18 -34.16 -18.77 1.30
N ASP A 19 -33.81 -20.05 1.45
CA ASP A 19 -33.49 -20.72 2.72
C ASP A 19 -32.03 -20.53 3.18
N VAL A 20 -31.21 -19.88 2.35
CA VAL A 20 -29.78 -19.64 2.63
C VAL A 20 -29.55 -18.15 2.82
N ALA A 21 -29.23 -17.75 4.05
CA ALA A 21 -28.81 -16.39 4.37
C ALA A 21 -27.33 -16.20 4.01
N ILE A 22 -27.03 -15.18 3.21
CA ILE A 22 -25.67 -14.77 2.88
C ILE A 22 -25.25 -13.68 3.86
N ARG A 23 -24.10 -13.86 4.50
CA ARG A 23 -23.50 -12.82 5.35
C ARG A 23 -21.99 -12.79 5.12
N PRO A 24 -21.49 -11.91 4.24
CA PRO A 24 -20.06 -11.72 4.04
C PRO A 24 -19.35 -11.39 5.36
N ASP A 25 -18.06 -11.72 5.42
CA ASP A 25 -17.17 -11.30 6.51
C ASP A 25 -17.28 -9.78 6.77
N GLU A 26 -17.11 -9.38 8.04
CA GLU A 26 -17.28 -7.99 8.50
C GLU A 26 -16.42 -6.98 7.71
N ARG A 27 -15.29 -7.41 7.14
CA ARG A 27 -14.43 -6.60 6.25
C ARG A 27 -15.16 -6.05 5.02
N PHE A 28 -16.21 -6.72 4.56
CA PHE A 28 -16.98 -6.29 3.38
C PHE A 28 -18.10 -5.32 3.71
N ARG A 29 -18.42 -5.13 4.99
CA ARG A 29 -19.60 -4.37 5.42
C ARG A 29 -19.64 -2.94 4.89
N ALA A 30 -18.50 -2.25 4.85
CA ALA A 30 -18.41 -0.89 4.31
C ALA A 30 -18.50 -0.82 2.78
N PHE A 31 -18.41 -1.97 2.09
CA PHE A 31 -18.51 -2.11 0.65
C PHE A 31 -19.91 -2.61 0.21
N GLU A 32 -20.78 -2.96 1.15
CA GLU A 32 -22.17 -3.35 0.88
C GLU A 32 -23.00 -2.15 0.43
N VAL A 33 -23.76 -2.34 -0.65
CA VAL A 33 -24.77 -1.37 -1.08
C VAL A 33 -25.98 -1.49 -0.15
N PRO A 34 -26.38 -0.43 0.57
CA PRO A 34 -27.54 -0.49 1.44
C PRO A 34 -28.79 -0.90 0.67
N SER A 35 -29.55 -1.86 1.22
CA SER A 35 -30.68 -2.49 0.55
C SER A 35 -32.00 -1.72 0.65
N ASP A 36 -32.08 -0.59 1.36
CA ASP A 36 -33.39 -0.11 1.83
C ASP A 36 -34.07 0.93 0.93
N ASP A 37 -35.38 0.67 0.69
CA ASP A 37 -36.44 1.68 0.77
C ASP A 37 -36.19 2.60 1.97
N ARG A 38 -35.40 3.65 1.78
CA ARG A 38 -35.35 4.84 2.62
C ARG A 38 -34.56 5.92 1.87
N HIS A 39 -35.28 6.98 1.55
CA HIS A 39 -34.80 8.23 0.96
C HIS A 39 -33.32 8.51 1.26
N ILE A 40 -32.54 8.61 0.20
CA ILE A 40 -31.17 9.12 0.23
C ILE A 40 -31.21 10.55 0.78
N MET A 41 -30.82 10.72 2.04
CA MET A 41 -30.38 12.00 2.57
C MET A 41 -28.95 12.22 2.07
N PHE A 42 -28.76 13.24 1.24
CA PHE A 42 -27.45 13.80 0.93
C PHE A 42 -26.76 14.19 2.24
N ILE A 43 -25.51 13.78 2.43
CA ILE A 43 -24.67 14.32 3.50
C ILE A 43 -24.18 15.70 3.04
N ASP A 44 -24.69 16.71 3.73
CA ASP A 44 -24.30 18.11 3.65
C ASP A 44 -22.79 18.29 3.87
N ALA A 45 -22.21 19.13 3.01
CA ALA A 45 -20.99 19.86 3.32
C ALA A 45 -21.30 20.80 4.50
N ALA A 46 -20.43 20.81 5.52
CA ALA A 46 -20.62 21.61 6.72
C ALA A 46 -20.77 23.13 6.41
N PRO A 47 -21.66 23.86 7.12
CA PRO A 47 -21.90 25.29 6.88
C PRO A 47 -21.14 26.24 7.81
N GLY A 48 -20.81 27.44 7.30
CA GLY A 48 -20.45 28.66 8.03
C GLY A 48 -18.94 28.97 8.05
N ILE A 49 -18.42 30.16 7.73
CA ILE A 49 -18.97 31.52 7.74
C ILE A 49 -18.22 32.35 6.68
N PHE A 50 -18.93 33.06 5.81
CA PHE A 50 -18.42 34.25 5.10
C PHE A 50 -19.33 35.42 5.44
N THR A 51 -18.75 36.52 5.93
CA THR A 51 -19.35 37.86 5.87
C THR A 51 -18.42 38.75 5.03
N ASP A 52 -18.99 39.19 3.92
CA ASP A 52 -18.79 40.45 3.20
C ASP A 52 -17.41 40.84 2.62
N ALA A 53 -17.43 40.85 1.28
CA ALA A 53 -16.97 41.90 0.36
C ALA A 53 -15.53 42.44 0.47
N ASP A 54 -14.72 42.27 -0.58
CA ASP A 54 -14.65 43.28 -1.64
C ASP A 54 -13.85 42.80 -2.88
N THR A 55 -13.96 43.60 -3.92
CA THR A 55 -13.86 43.33 -5.36
C THR A 55 -12.43 43.31 -5.93
N GLY A 56 -12.12 42.36 -6.85
CA GLY A 56 -11.18 42.63 -7.95
C GLY A 56 -10.19 41.53 -8.38
N MET A 57 -10.46 40.90 -9.54
CA MET A 57 -9.57 40.16 -10.48
C MET A 57 -8.77 38.96 -9.87
N ILE A 58 -8.56 37.82 -10.52
CA ILE A 58 -8.17 37.51 -11.90
C ILE A 58 -8.45 36.00 -12.13
N ASP A 59 -8.75 35.69 -13.38
CA ASP A 59 -8.93 34.39 -14.01
C ASP A 59 -7.83 33.35 -13.68
N THR A 60 -8.20 32.27 -12.98
CA THR A 60 -7.48 30.98 -12.97
C THR A 60 -8.48 29.83 -13.05
N GLY A 61 -8.66 29.35 -14.28
CA GLY A 61 -9.45 28.16 -14.58
C GLY A 61 -8.90 26.91 -13.89
N ILE A 62 -9.66 26.42 -12.91
CA ILE A 62 -9.66 25.01 -12.50
C ILE A 62 -10.62 24.31 -13.47
N PRO A 63 -10.23 23.24 -14.19
CA PRO A 63 -11.19 22.47 -14.97
C PRO A 63 -12.12 21.74 -14.00
N PHE A 64 -13.29 22.35 -13.82
CA PHE A 64 -14.45 21.76 -13.19
C PHE A 64 -14.87 20.54 -13.99
N TRP A 65 -15.27 19.49 -13.27
CA TRP A 65 -15.91 18.30 -13.80
C TRP A 65 -17.14 18.69 -14.62
N THR A 66 -17.02 18.71 -15.94
CA THR A 66 -18.18 18.65 -16.83
C THR A 66 -18.63 17.20 -16.93
N ALA A 67 -19.51 16.80 -16.02
CA ALA A 67 -20.47 15.74 -16.29
C ALA A 67 -21.43 16.25 -17.38
N GLY A 68 -21.04 16.08 -18.63
CA GLY A 68 -21.80 16.45 -19.81
C GLY A 68 -22.56 15.25 -20.36
N ALA A 69 -23.62 14.82 -19.68
CA ALA A 69 -24.72 14.11 -20.31
C ALA A 69 -25.97 14.99 -20.15
N VAL A 70 -26.26 15.79 -21.18
CA VAL A 70 -27.59 16.38 -21.33
C VAL A 70 -28.47 15.26 -21.85
N SER A 71 -29.14 14.57 -20.94
CA SER A 71 -30.32 13.76 -21.25
C SER A 71 -31.51 14.36 -20.51
N ASP A 72 -32.42 14.90 -21.32
CA ASP A 72 -33.85 15.13 -21.14
C ASP A 72 -34.42 15.05 -19.69
N PRO A 73 -35.08 16.11 -19.15
CA PRO A 73 -35.66 16.09 -17.80
C PRO A 73 -36.89 15.17 -17.63
N ALA A 74 -37.17 14.30 -18.60
CA ALA A 74 -38.34 13.43 -18.63
C ALA A 74 -38.02 11.92 -18.59
N ALA A 75 -36.75 11.53 -18.44
CA ALA A 75 -36.35 10.13 -18.25
C ALA A 75 -36.20 9.84 -16.74
N GLY A 76 -36.93 8.82 -16.30
CA GLY A 76 -37.25 8.56 -14.91
C GLY A 76 -36.09 8.20 -14.00
N THR A 77 -36.40 8.24 -12.72
CA THR A 77 -35.66 7.68 -11.59
C THR A 77 -35.30 6.22 -11.88
N GLU A 78 -34.15 5.95 -12.50
CA GLU A 78 -33.57 4.62 -12.50
C GLU A 78 -33.14 4.31 -11.07
N SER A 79 -33.89 3.39 -10.45
CA SER A 79 -33.55 2.79 -9.17
C SER A 79 -32.09 2.30 -9.20
N TYR A 80 -31.27 2.68 -8.21
CA TYR A 80 -29.92 2.13 -8.01
C TYR A 80 -29.90 0.58 -7.93
N LEU A 81 -31.05 -0.07 -7.71
CA LEU A 81 -31.20 -1.53 -7.76
C LEU A 81 -31.20 -2.11 -9.19
N ALA A 82 -31.42 -1.29 -10.22
CA ALA A 82 -31.55 -1.71 -11.62
C ALA A 82 -30.22 -1.77 -12.40
N ALA A 83 -29.13 -1.18 -11.90
CA ALA A 83 -27.85 -1.23 -12.60
C ALA A 83 -27.30 -2.67 -12.63
N GLU A 84 -26.93 -3.15 -13.83
CA GLU A 84 -26.38 -4.49 -14.04
C GLU A 84 -25.14 -4.74 -13.18
N ALA A 85 -25.02 -5.95 -12.62
CA ALA A 85 -23.83 -6.34 -11.89
C ALA A 85 -22.69 -6.66 -12.85
N ASP A 86 -21.47 -6.22 -12.54
CA ASP A 86 -20.25 -6.62 -13.27
C ASP A 86 -19.99 -8.12 -13.12
N LEU A 87 -20.35 -8.67 -11.95
CA LEU A 87 -20.24 -10.08 -11.62
C LEU A 87 -21.44 -10.52 -10.76
N VAL A 88 -22.07 -11.63 -11.11
CA VAL A 88 -23.06 -12.33 -10.29
C VAL A 88 -22.42 -13.61 -9.76
N VAL A 89 -22.52 -13.86 -8.45
CA VAL A 89 -21.98 -15.04 -7.79
C VAL A 89 -23.11 -15.77 -7.07
N GLU A 90 -23.43 -16.96 -7.55
CA GLU A 90 -24.38 -17.86 -6.90
C GLU A 90 -23.68 -18.59 -5.74
N VAL A 91 -24.22 -18.44 -4.53
CA VAL A 91 -23.69 -19.05 -3.30
C VAL A 91 -24.54 -20.27 -2.95
N GLU A 92 -23.91 -21.44 -2.99
CA GLU A 92 -24.54 -22.72 -2.64
C GLU A 92 -23.85 -23.33 -1.41
N PRO A 93 -24.61 -23.72 -0.36
CA PRO A 93 -24.05 -24.47 0.75
C PRO A 93 -23.63 -25.89 0.32
N GLY A 94 -22.58 -26.41 0.97
CA GLY A 94 -22.11 -27.78 0.80
C GLY A 94 -20.84 -27.89 -0.04
N ALA A 95 -20.41 -29.14 -0.24
CA ALA A 95 -19.22 -29.45 -1.02
C ALA A 95 -19.52 -29.32 -2.53
N GLY A 96 -18.79 -28.43 -3.21
CA GLY A 96 -18.78 -28.36 -4.66
C GLY A 96 -17.90 -29.44 -5.27
N GLU A 97 -18.26 -29.91 -6.47
CA GLU A 97 -17.46 -30.84 -7.24
C GLU A 97 -16.66 -30.10 -8.31
N ILE A 98 -15.40 -30.52 -8.49
CA ILE A 98 -14.59 -30.04 -9.61
C ILE A 98 -15.12 -30.73 -10.88
N PRO A 99 -15.47 -29.98 -11.93
CA PRO A 99 -15.98 -30.55 -13.18
C PRO A 99 -15.00 -31.57 -13.79
N ASP A 100 -15.51 -32.61 -14.44
CA ASP A 100 -14.68 -33.56 -15.18
C ASP A 100 -13.93 -32.87 -16.33
N GLY A 101 -12.71 -33.32 -16.63
CA GLY A 101 -11.92 -32.82 -17.76
C GLY A 101 -11.10 -31.55 -17.48
N VAL A 102 -11.15 -30.99 -16.28
CA VAL A 102 -10.25 -29.89 -15.87
C VAL A 102 -8.98 -30.42 -15.25
N GLU A 103 -7.85 -29.75 -15.52
CA GLU A 103 -6.55 -30.14 -14.98
C GLU A 103 -6.09 -29.17 -13.89
N LYS A 104 -5.33 -29.66 -12.90
CA LYS A 104 -4.71 -28.80 -11.89
C LYS A 104 -3.59 -27.99 -12.54
N VAL A 105 -3.73 -26.68 -12.54
CA VAL A 105 -2.79 -25.72 -13.17
C VAL A 105 -1.98 -24.91 -12.15
N PHE A 106 -2.42 -24.86 -10.90
CA PHE A 106 -1.72 -24.16 -9.82
C PHE A 106 -1.97 -24.82 -8.47
N ASP A 107 -0.96 -24.76 -7.59
CA ASP A 107 -0.97 -25.34 -6.26
C ASP A 107 -0.19 -24.43 -5.30
N ALA A 108 -0.88 -23.86 -4.31
CA ALA A 108 -0.27 -23.09 -3.24
C ALA A 108 -0.25 -23.88 -1.95
N GLN A 109 0.95 -23.99 -1.39
CA GLN A 109 1.19 -24.60 -0.09
C GLN A 109 1.15 -23.54 1.01
N MET A 110 0.73 -23.95 2.20
CA MET A 110 0.65 -23.10 3.37
C MET A 110 2.06 -22.70 3.84
N MET A 111 2.22 -21.40 4.05
CA MET A 111 3.46 -20.79 4.50
C MET A 111 3.24 -20.19 5.89
N GLU A 112 3.98 -20.67 6.89
CA GLU A 112 3.89 -20.22 8.28
C GLU A 112 5.07 -19.31 8.62
N GLU A 113 4.81 -18.14 9.20
CA GLU A 113 5.86 -17.33 9.81
C GLU A 113 6.27 -17.93 11.15
N VAL A 114 7.50 -18.44 11.23
CA VAL A 114 8.10 -18.97 12.46
C VAL A 114 9.27 -18.09 12.90
N PRO A 115 9.65 -18.08 14.19
CA PRO A 115 10.87 -17.43 14.63
C PRO A 115 12.09 -17.99 13.86
N GLY A 116 12.63 -17.20 12.93
CA GLY A 116 13.70 -17.62 12.02
C GLY A 116 13.37 -17.56 10.52
N GLY A 117 12.13 -17.27 10.13
CA GLY A 117 11.73 -17.04 8.74
C GLY A 117 10.41 -17.70 8.38
N VAL A 118 10.17 -17.88 7.08
CA VAL A 118 8.95 -18.53 6.58
C VAL A 118 9.22 -20.03 6.42
N ARG A 119 8.40 -20.86 7.08
CA ARG A 119 8.42 -22.32 6.93
C ARG A 119 7.24 -22.75 6.09
N ASN A 120 7.51 -23.48 5.01
CA ASN A 120 6.47 -24.16 4.25
C ASN A 120 6.04 -25.42 5.01
N SER A 121 4.78 -25.54 5.39
CA SER A 121 4.27 -26.74 6.07
C SER A 121 4.03 -27.91 5.09
N GLY A 122 4.00 -27.63 3.78
CA GLY A 122 3.69 -28.58 2.72
C GLY A 122 2.20 -28.91 2.59
N GLU A 123 1.37 -28.39 3.49
CA GLU A 123 -0.08 -28.58 3.45
C GLU A 123 -0.71 -27.72 2.35
N PRO A 124 -1.75 -28.23 1.66
CA PRO A 124 -2.43 -27.48 0.63
C PRO A 124 -3.17 -26.29 1.25
N PHE A 125 -3.04 -25.12 0.63
CA PHE A 125 -3.74 -23.91 1.05
C PHE A 125 -4.82 -23.53 0.04
N TRP A 126 -4.46 -23.42 -1.24
CA TRP A 126 -5.44 -23.35 -2.33
C TRP A 126 -4.88 -23.91 -3.63
N GLU A 127 -5.77 -24.35 -4.51
CA GLU A 127 -5.43 -24.94 -5.81
C GLU A 127 -6.28 -24.28 -6.90
N VAL A 128 -5.76 -24.27 -8.13
CA VAL A 128 -6.51 -23.82 -9.31
C VAL A 128 -6.54 -24.93 -10.34
N PHE A 129 -7.71 -25.14 -10.91
CA PHE A 129 -7.99 -26.08 -11.97
C PHE A 129 -8.51 -25.31 -13.18
N SER A 130 -8.14 -25.71 -14.39
CA SER A 130 -8.63 -25.07 -15.61
C SER A 130 -8.69 -26.08 -16.75
N GLY A 131 -9.71 -25.98 -17.59
CA GLY A 131 -9.97 -26.88 -18.72
C GLY A 131 -11.40 -26.73 -19.20
N GLU A 132 -11.71 -27.19 -20.41
CA GLU A 132 -13.09 -27.26 -20.94
C GLU A 132 -13.91 -25.96 -20.79
N GLY A 133 -13.26 -24.79 -20.89
CA GLY A 133 -13.92 -23.48 -20.79
C GLY A 133 -14.33 -23.06 -19.36
N VAL A 134 -13.76 -23.69 -18.32
CA VAL A 134 -14.00 -23.32 -16.92
C VAL A 134 -12.70 -23.24 -16.13
N THR A 135 -12.65 -22.34 -15.15
CA THR A 135 -11.59 -22.29 -14.13
C THR A 135 -12.23 -22.48 -12.76
N CYS A 136 -11.64 -23.33 -11.93
CA CYS A 136 -12.08 -23.56 -10.56
C CYS A 136 -10.95 -23.24 -9.58
N ALA A 137 -11.26 -22.57 -8.47
CA ALA A 137 -10.33 -22.34 -7.37
C ALA A 137 -10.85 -23.04 -6.11
N ARG A 138 -10.04 -23.93 -5.55
CA ARG A 138 -10.37 -24.72 -4.36
C ARG A 138 -9.54 -24.23 -3.18
N VAL A 139 -10.19 -23.95 -2.06
CA VAL A 139 -9.55 -23.39 -0.85
C VAL A 139 -9.80 -24.32 0.34
N PHE A 140 -8.75 -24.55 1.11
CA PHE A 140 -8.79 -25.33 2.36
C PHE A 140 -8.77 -24.37 3.55
N LEU A 141 -9.86 -24.33 4.31
CA LEU A 141 -10.04 -23.47 5.48
C LEU A 141 -9.83 -24.34 6.73
N ARG A 142 -9.10 -23.86 7.74
CA ARG A 142 -8.78 -24.65 8.95
C ARG A 142 -9.73 -24.45 10.13
N GLU A 143 -10.37 -23.28 10.22
CA GLU A 143 -11.17 -22.92 11.40
C GLU A 143 -12.54 -22.33 11.03
N PRO A 144 -13.62 -23.13 11.17
CA PRO A 144 -13.63 -24.59 11.19
C PRO A 144 -13.07 -25.19 9.90
N GLU A 145 -12.55 -26.42 10.00
CA GLU A 145 -12.02 -27.17 8.85
C GLU A 145 -13.13 -27.41 7.83
N ARG A 146 -12.95 -26.84 6.63
CA ARG A 146 -13.94 -26.93 5.56
C ARG A 146 -13.30 -26.59 4.22
N MET A 147 -14.02 -26.92 3.15
CA MET A 147 -13.60 -26.62 1.79
C MET A 147 -14.52 -25.60 1.14
N ALA A 148 -13.94 -24.70 0.34
CA ALA A 148 -14.69 -23.82 -0.53
C ALA A 148 -14.23 -23.99 -1.98
N LEU A 149 -15.17 -23.92 -2.91
CA LEU A 149 -14.92 -24.04 -4.34
C LEU A 149 -15.55 -22.87 -5.08
N LEU A 150 -14.72 -22.07 -5.75
CA LEU A 150 -15.15 -21.03 -6.68
C LEU A 150 -15.08 -21.58 -8.11
N VAL A 151 -16.20 -21.59 -8.83
CA VAL A 151 -16.33 -22.06 -10.21
C VAL A 151 -16.61 -20.87 -11.14
N MET A 152 -15.75 -20.70 -12.15
CA MET A 152 -15.71 -19.51 -13.01
C MET A 152 -15.68 -19.92 -14.49
N PRO A 153 -16.85 -20.09 -15.13
CA PRO A 153 -16.93 -20.30 -16.57
C PRO A 153 -16.23 -19.17 -17.34
N HIS A 154 -15.60 -19.50 -18.46
CA HIS A 154 -14.86 -18.55 -19.29
C HIS A 154 -15.84 -17.65 -20.05
N GLY A 155 -15.59 -16.34 -20.05
CA GLY A 155 -16.43 -15.36 -20.75
C GLY A 155 -17.77 -15.05 -20.08
N GLU A 156 -18.14 -15.76 -19.01
CA GLU A 156 -19.39 -15.52 -18.28
C GLU A 156 -19.18 -14.62 -17.06
N LYS A 157 -20.16 -13.74 -16.83
CA LYS A 157 -20.27 -12.88 -15.64
C LYS A 157 -21.05 -13.55 -14.49
N ARG A 158 -21.28 -14.86 -14.57
CA ARG A 158 -22.02 -15.64 -13.58
C ARG A 158 -21.13 -16.76 -13.06
N TRP A 159 -20.70 -16.63 -11.82
CA TRP A 159 -19.83 -17.59 -11.14
C TRP A 159 -20.59 -18.27 -10.01
N LYS A 160 -20.01 -19.33 -9.45
CA LYS A 160 -20.59 -20.05 -8.32
C LYS A 160 -19.56 -20.22 -7.21
N ILE A 161 -20.01 -20.08 -5.96
CA ILE A 161 -19.24 -20.44 -4.78
C ILE A 161 -20.00 -21.54 -4.05
N PHE A 162 -19.32 -22.67 -3.86
CA PHE A 162 -19.72 -23.69 -2.92
C PHE A 162 -18.96 -23.47 -1.63
N SER A 163 -19.67 -23.27 -0.52
CA SER A 163 -19.08 -23.17 0.80
C SER A 163 -19.61 -24.30 1.66
N ASP A 164 -18.74 -25.22 2.04
CA ASP A 164 -19.11 -26.27 2.96
C ASP A 164 -19.50 -25.62 4.30
N THR A 165 -20.65 -25.99 4.84
CA THR A 165 -21.13 -25.43 6.11
C THR A 165 -20.51 -26.22 7.25
N PRO A 166 -20.10 -25.58 8.35
CA PRO A 166 -19.62 -26.33 9.52
C PRO A 166 -20.72 -27.30 9.95
N HIS A 167 -20.49 -28.60 9.82
CA HIS A 167 -21.42 -29.60 10.31
C HIS A 167 -21.65 -29.37 11.80
N GLY A 168 -22.84 -28.89 12.16
CA GLY A 168 -23.35 -29.06 13.52
C GLY A 168 -23.37 -30.56 13.80
N LYS A 169 -22.61 -31.02 14.79
CA LYS A 169 -22.65 -32.42 15.22
C LYS A 169 -24.12 -32.84 15.40
N PRO A 170 -24.58 -33.93 14.77
CA PRO A 170 -25.83 -34.54 15.20
C PRO A 170 -25.60 -35.08 16.60
N ASP A 171 -26.46 -34.65 17.52
CA ASP A 171 -26.59 -35.25 18.84
C ASP A 171 -27.08 -36.69 18.63
N SER A 172 -26.17 -37.66 18.69
CA SER A 172 -26.54 -39.08 18.73
C SER A 172 -25.52 -39.88 19.54
N GLY A 173 -25.89 -40.15 20.80
CA GLY A 173 -25.86 -41.46 21.43
C GLY A 173 -24.56 -42.27 21.45
N SER A 174 -24.05 -42.47 22.68
CA SER A 174 -23.50 -43.75 23.16
C SER A 174 -22.15 -44.21 22.59
N ARG A 175 -21.06 -43.96 23.33
CA ARG A 175 -19.83 -44.77 23.23
C ARG A 175 -19.97 -46.03 24.13
N PRO A 176 -19.78 -47.26 23.63
CA PRO A 176 -19.34 -48.38 24.45
C PRO A 176 -17.80 -48.32 24.61
N GLY A 177 -17.31 -48.77 25.77
CA GLY A 177 -15.89 -48.71 26.14
C GLY A 177 -15.02 -49.91 25.72
N LEU A 178 -13.83 -49.95 26.33
CA LEU A 178 -12.73 -50.95 26.32
C LEU A 178 -11.72 -50.78 25.15
N ASP A 179 -10.39 -50.86 25.28
CA ASP A 179 -9.41 -51.04 26.38
C ASP A 179 -7.98 -50.80 25.84
N ALA A 180 -7.03 -50.67 26.79
CA ALA A 180 -5.58 -51.02 26.73
C ALA A 180 -4.51 -49.99 26.29
N GLU A 181 -3.80 -49.48 27.31
CA GLU A 181 -2.34 -49.42 27.56
C GLU A 181 -1.35 -49.25 26.39
N ASP A 182 -0.48 -48.23 26.49
CA ASP A 182 0.96 -48.52 26.53
C ASP A 182 1.81 -47.41 27.19
N THR A 183 2.94 -47.86 27.73
CA THR A 183 3.70 -47.29 28.85
C THR A 183 4.90 -46.44 28.40
N LEU A 184 5.25 -45.37 29.13
CA LEU A 184 6.55 -44.69 29.04
C LEU A 184 7.28 -44.78 30.39
N PRO A 185 8.57 -45.17 30.46
CA PRO A 185 9.35 -45.10 31.69
C PRO A 185 10.17 -43.80 31.75
N GLY A 186 10.17 -43.16 32.92
CA GLY A 186 11.22 -42.24 33.33
C GLY A 186 12.33 -42.99 34.08
N PRO A 187 13.42 -42.29 34.48
CA PRO A 187 14.21 -42.69 35.62
C PRO A 187 14.25 -41.62 36.73
N ASP A 188 14.12 -42.13 37.95
CA ASP A 188 14.24 -41.51 39.26
C ASP A 188 15.70 -41.12 39.59
N VAL A 189 15.94 -39.93 40.17
CA VAL A 189 16.22 -39.61 41.60
C VAL A 189 17.70 -39.76 42.01
N GLU A 190 18.29 -38.68 42.56
CA GLU A 190 18.85 -38.69 43.94
C GLU A 190 19.23 -37.29 44.45
N ASP A 191 18.94 -37.10 45.74
CA ASP A 191 19.08 -35.95 46.63
C ASP A 191 20.51 -35.40 46.78
N THR A 192 20.68 -34.17 47.30
CA THR A 192 21.27 -33.84 48.63
C THR A 192 21.54 -32.31 48.76
N LEU A 193 21.10 -31.69 49.87
CA LEU A 193 21.52 -30.36 50.39
C LEU A 193 22.59 -30.54 51.50
N PRO A 194 23.53 -29.61 51.79
CA PRO A 194 23.22 -28.36 52.55
C PRO A 194 24.14 -27.12 52.26
N GLY A 195 23.79 -25.93 52.79
CA GLY A 195 24.58 -24.66 52.75
C GLY A 195 25.80 -24.64 53.72
N PRO A 196 26.40 -23.48 54.14
CA PRO A 196 26.06 -22.06 53.97
C PRO A 196 27.28 -21.10 53.68
N ASP A 197 27.08 -19.78 53.89
CA ASP A 197 28.04 -18.66 54.18
C ASP A 197 28.36 -17.54 53.15
N ALA A 198 27.69 -16.40 53.38
CA ALA A 198 28.16 -15.03 53.69
C ALA A 198 29.28 -14.28 52.90
N THR A 199 28.91 -13.08 52.42
CA THR A 199 29.50 -11.71 52.56
C THR A 199 29.28 -10.91 51.25
N ASP A 200 29.19 -9.58 51.14
CA ASP A 200 28.72 -8.42 51.93
C ASP A 200 28.83 -7.20 50.96
N ASP A 201 28.15 -6.09 51.29
CA ASP A 201 28.32 -4.69 50.82
C ASP A 201 27.75 -4.17 49.47
N GLN A 202 26.59 -3.50 49.61
CA GLN A 202 26.20 -2.26 48.92
C GLN A 202 25.42 -1.37 49.94
N PRO A 203 25.71 -0.06 50.11
CA PRO A 203 24.89 0.85 50.92
C PRO A 203 23.85 1.58 50.04
N GLN A 204 22.55 1.47 50.35
CA GLN A 204 21.71 2.36 51.18
C GLN A 204 21.27 3.67 50.50
N ASP A 205 19.95 3.82 50.34
CA ASP A 205 19.20 4.94 50.95
C ASP A 205 17.70 4.61 51.05
N SER A 206 17.05 5.20 52.07
CA SER A 206 15.88 4.69 52.79
C SER A 206 14.79 5.77 53.01
N CYS A 207 13.71 5.36 53.71
CA CYS A 207 12.48 6.05 54.17
C CYS A 207 11.26 5.94 53.23
N GLY A 208 10.11 5.38 53.59
CA GLY A 208 9.57 4.93 54.88
C GLY A 208 8.29 5.70 55.24
N ASP A 209 7.11 5.07 55.14
CA ASP A 209 6.10 5.00 56.22
C ASP A 209 4.73 4.42 55.75
N LYS A 210 4.22 3.48 56.55
CA LYS A 210 2.82 2.99 56.67
C LYS A 210 2.45 3.04 58.17
N PRO A 211 1.17 3.03 58.55
CA PRO A 211 0.49 1.77 58.97
C PRO A 211 -1.00 1.71 58.50
N GLY A 212 -1.59 0.56 58.12
CA GLY A 212 -2.17 -0.52 58.97
C GLY A 212 -3.63 -0.18 59.37
N VAL A 213 -4.71 -0.96 59.13
CA VAL A 213 -5.02 -2.28 59.74
C VAL A 213 -6.41 -2.81 59.28
N ASN A 214 -6.47 -4.14 59.05
CA ASN A 214 -7.51 -5.21 59.18
C ASN A 214 -8.90 -5.27 58.48
N SER A 215 -8.99 -6.27 57.59
CA SER A 215 -9.92 -7.43 57.47
C SER A 215 -11.29 -7.48 58.17
N HIS A 216 -12.30 -8.04 57.48
CA HIS A 216 -13.29 -9.03 57.98
C HIS A 216 -14.05 -9.75 56.83
N THR A 217 -14.60 -10.92 57.15
CA THR A 217 -14.91 -12.12 56.34
C THR A 217 -16.42 -12.37 56.03
N GLY A 218 -16.75 -12.76 54.78
CA GLY A 218 -17.84 -13.68 54.29
C GLY A 218 -19.34 -13.36 54.53
N PRO A 219 -20.33 -14.14 53.99
CA PRO A 219 -20.49 -14.80 52.67
C PRO A 219 -21.85 -14.48 51.94
N ILE A 220 -22.06 -15.11 50.78
CA ILE A 220 -23.13 -15.07 49.72
C ILE A 220 -24.60 -15.21 50.22
N PRO A 221 -25.65 -14.81 49.44
CA PRO A 221 -26.36 -15.83 48.65
C PRO A 221 -26.91 -15.39 47.25
N ASP A 222 -26.94 -16.39 46.35
CA ASP A 222 -27.69 -16.42 45.09
C ASP A 222 -29.21 -16.30 45.28
N ARG A 223 -29.88 -15.68 44.29
CA ARG A 223 -31.15 -16.08 43.63
C ARG A 223 -31.83 -14.85 42.98
N TYR A 224 -32.04 -14.89 41.66
CA TYR A 224 -33.37 -14.86 41.02
C TYR A 224 -33.23 -14.79 39.49
N ALA A 225 -33.73 -15.84 38.83
CA ALA A 225 -34.12 -15.83 37.42
C ALA A 225 -35.55 -15.26 37.28
N PRO A 226 -35.88 -14.69 36.12
CA PRO A 226 -37.12 -15.05 35.42
C PRO A 226 -36.86 -15.17 33.90
N ASP A 227 -37.68 -15.74 33.02
CA ASP A 227 -38.80 -16.67 33.01
C ASP A 227 -38.94 -17.00 31.51
N LEU A 228 -39.01 -18.28 31.15
CA LEU A 228 -39.25 -18.76 29.80
C LEU A 228 -40.74 -19.12 29.69
N SER A 229 -41.54 -18.31 29.01
CA SER A 229 -42.64 -18.77 28.14
C SER A 229 -43.43 -17.60 27.56
N ALA A 230 -43.18 -17.31 26.28
CA ALA A 230 -44.21 -16.78 25.41
C ALA A 230 -43.99 -17.40 24.03
N ASP A 231 -44.85 -18.38 23.72
CA ASP A 231 -45.03 -18.93 22.38
C ASP A 231 -45.17 -17.80 21.37
N ASN A 232 -44.29 -17.79 20.38
CA ASN A 232 -44.59 -17.20 19.10
C ASN A 232 -44.32 -18.28 18.05
N SER A 233 -45.38 -19.03 17.77
CA SER A 233 -45.50 -19.99 16.69
C SER A 233 -45.51 -19.28 15.34
N ASN A 234 -44.35 -18.78 14.93
CA ASN A 234 -44.02 -18.59 13.51
C ASN A 234 -42.97 -19.64 13.15
N ALA A 235 -43.33 -20.51 12.22
CA ALA A 235 -42.49 -21.57 11.68
C ALA A 235 -41.07 -21.02 11.38
N ARG A 236 -40.10 -21.40 12.23
CA ARG A 236 -38.69 -21.14 11.98
C ARG A 236 -38.25 -22.06 10.85
N THR A 237 -38.23 -21.56 9.62
CA THR A 237 -37.29 -22.08 8.62
C THR A 237 -35.91 -21.94 9.25
N SER A 238 -35.31 -23.07 9.61
CA SER A 238 -33.91 -23.17 10.07
C SER A 238 -33.00 -22.78 8.91
N GLY A 239 -32.86 -21.49 8.65
CA GLY A 239 -32.07 -20.95 7.54
C GLY A 239 -30.58 -21.14 7.80
N ILE A 240 -29.88 -21.70 6.81
CA ILE A 240 -28.44 -21.85 6.84
C ILE A 240 -27.81 -20.47 6.60
N THR A 241 -26.92 -20.01 7.48
CA THR A 241 -26.15 -18.77 7.25
C THR A 241 -24.75 -19.12 6.76
N VAL A 242 -24.33 -18.53 5.64
CA VAL A 242 -23.03 -18.80 5.00
C VAL A 242 -22.26 -17.49 4.82
N ASP A 243 -20.96 -17.52 5.15
CA ASP A 243 -20.00 -16.52 4.69
C ASP A 243 -19.45 -16.94 3.31
N PRO A 244 -19.82 -16.25 2.22
CA PRO A 244 -19.40 -16.60 0.87
C PRO A 244 -17.96 -16.17 0.54
N LEU A 245 -17.34 -15.30 1.34
CA LEU A 245 -16.04 -14.69 1.02
C LEU A 245 -15.02 -14.88 2.16
N PRO A 246 -14.81 -16.12 2.66
CA PRO A 246 -13.79 -16.36 3.66
C PRO A 246 -12.41 -16.12 3.06
N TRP A 247 -11.45 -15.69 3.89
CA TRP A 247 -10.06 -15.64 3.46
C TRP A 247 -9.49 -17.05 3.23
N PRO A 248 -8.72 -17.31 2.15
CA PRO A 248 -8.29 -16.41 1.07
C PRO A 248 -9.19 -16.41 -0.19
N LEU A 249 -10.38 -17.02 -0.15
CA LEU A 249 -11.29 -17.13 -1.30
C LEU A 249 -11.70 -15.73 -1.81
N ASP A 250 -11.90 -14.78 -0.90
CA ASP A 250 -12.08 -13.37 -1.21
C ASP A 250 -11.04 -12.81 -2.18
N GLY A 251 -9.76 -12.97 -1.85
CA GLY A 251 -8.64 -12.48 -2.63
C GLY A 251 -8.55 -13.17 -3.99
N LEU A 252 -8.91 -14.45 -4.07
CA LEU A 252 -8.97 -15.18 -5.34
C LEU A 252 -10.10 -14.69 -6.23
N LEU A 253 -11.29 -14.45 -5.68
CA LEU A 253 -12.41 -13.88 -6.42
C LEU A 253 -12.04 -12.51 -6.99
N LEU A 254 -11.46 -11.63 -6.17
CA LEU A 254 -11.00 -10.31 -6.63
C LEU A 254 -9.89 -10.45 -7.67
N TYR A 255 -8.91 -11.34 -7.45
CA TYR A 255 -7.84 -11.60 -8.40
C TYR A 255 -8.39 -12.00 -9.77
N PHE A 256 -9.28 -12.99 -9.84
CA PHE A 256 -9.84 -13.42 -11.13
C PHE A 256 -10.75 -12.36 -11.75
N LEU A 257 -11.51 -11.60 -10.96
CA LEU A 257 -12.36 -10.52 -11.47
C LEU A 257 -11.53 -9.43 -12.17
N PHE A 258 -10.53 -8.89 -11.47
CA PHE A 258 -9.72 -7.78 -11.98
C PHE A 258 -8.73 -8.24 -13.05
N SER A 259 -8.07 -9.38 -12.87
CA SER A 259 -7.08 -9.87 -13.84
C SER A 259 -7.71 -10.26 -15.19
N ARG A 260 -8.91 -10.85 -15.20
CA ARG A 260 -9.66 -11.11 -16.43
C ARG A 260 -10.13 -9.82 -17.10
N ALA A 261 -10.37 -8.74 -16.35
CA ALA A 261 -10.66 -7.43 -16.92
C ALA A 261 -9.42 -6.69 -17.46
N GLY A 262 -8.20 -7.23 -17.27
CA GLY A 262 -6.95 -6.56 -17.62
C GLY A 262 -6.55 -5.46 -16.63
N GLU A 263 -7.15 -5.46 -15.44
CA GLU A 263 -6.87 -4.50 -14.36
C GLU A 263 -5.74 -5.03 -13.46
N ILE A 264 -4.97 -4.13 -12.86
CA ILE A 264 -3.74 -4.50 -12.16
C ILE A 264 -4.02 -4.63 -10.67
N MET A 265 -3.84 -5.83 -10.12
CA MET A 265 -3.72 -5.98 -8.66
C MET A 265 -2.26 -5.89 -8.24
N ILE A 266 -1.94 -4.94 -7.38
CA ILE A 266 -0.57 -4.63 -6.95
C ILE A 266 -0.46 -4.57 -5.43
N HIS A 267 0.64 -5.09 -4.90
CA HIS A 267 0.96 -4.96 -3.49
C HIS A 267 1.72 -3.65 -3.26
N GLY A 268 1.20 -2.79 -2.39
CA GLY A 268 1.66 -1.41 -2.29
C GLY A 268 0.96 -0.62 -1.19
N SER A 269 1.44 0.60 -0.96
CA SER A 269 0.72 1.59 -0.16
C SER A 269 0.38 2.81 -0.99
N GLY A 270 -0.90 3.09 -1.15
CA GLY A 270 -1.44 4.24 -1.87
C GLY A 270 -1.76 5.38 -0.91
N VAL A 271 -1.33 6.60 -1.25
CA VAL A 271 -1.64 7.82 -0.49
C VAL A 271 -2.09 8.93 -1.43
N LEU A 272 -2.99 9.80 -0.97
CA LEU A 272 -3.37 11.04 -1.64
C LEU A 272 -2.75 12.20 -0.85
N CYS A 273 -1.74 12.85 -1.44
CA CYS A 273 -1.01 13.96 -0.86
C CYS A 273 -1.02 15.16 -1.81
N GLY A 274 -1.44 16.33 -1.35
CA GLY A 274 -1.46 17.55 -2.19
C GLY A 274 -2.30 17.42 -3.47
N GLY A 275 -3.36 16.60 -3.45
CA GLY A 275 -4.21 16.33 -4.62
C GLY A 275 -3.65 15.29 -5.59
N ARG A 276 -2.49 14.68 -5.31
CA ARG A 276 -1.83 13.68 -6.15
C ARG A 276 -1.82 12.33 -5.47
N GLY A 277 -2.19 11.28 -6.20
CA GLY A 277 -2.12 9.92 -5.69
C GLY A 277 -0.76 9.28 -5.97
N TRP A 278 -0.08 8.85 -4.92
CA TRP A 278 1.20 8.17 -4.98
C TRP A 278 1.06 6.73 -4.52
N LEU A 279 1.62 5.81 -5.31
CA LEU A 279 1.71 4.40 -4.96
C LEU A 279 3.15 4.04 -4.59
N PHE A 280 3.36 3.57 -3.38
CA PHE A 280 4.65 3.05 -2.92
C PHE A 280 4.65 1.52 -2.97
N THR A 281 5.50 0.93 -3.80
CA THR A 281 5.61 -0.52 -3.97
C THR A 281 7.05 -1.00 -3.85
N GLY A 282 7.25 -2.29 -3.60
CA GLY A 282 8.57 -2.90 -3.43
C GLY A 282 8.52 -4.19 -2.62
N ARG A 283 9.69 -4.83 -2.48
CA ARG A 283 9.86 -6.09 -1.76
C ARG A 283 9.25 -6.04 -0.35
N SER A 284 8.81 -7.19 0.18
CA SER A 284 8.40 -7.26 1.59
C SER A 284 9.50 -6.73 2.51
N GLY A 285 9.11 -5.98 3.54
CA GLY A 285 10.04 -5.29 4.44
C GLY A 285 10.68 -4.00 3.90
N SER A 286 10.34 -3.54 2.69
CA SER A 286 10.88 -2.29 2.12
C SER A 286 10.38 -1.01 2.80
N GLY A 287 9.37 -1.11 3.67
CA GLY A 287 8.83 0.02 4.45
C GLY A 287 7.58 0.68 3.86
N LYS A 288 6.76 -0.05 3.10
CA LYS A 288 5.48 0.42 2.51
C LYS A 288 4.52 0.96 3.58
N THR A 289 4.18 0.14 4.57
CA THR A 289 3.38 0.54 5.74
C THR A 289 4.03 1.67 6.54
N THR A 290 5.37 1.72 6.59
CA THR A 290 6.08 2.84 7.25
C THR A 290 5.80 4.16 6.53
N LEU A 291 5.81 4.18 5.19
CA LEU A 291 5.44 5.36 4.42
C LEU A 291 3.97 5.71 4.64
N ALA A 292 3.05 4.75 4.55
CA ALA A 292 1.63 5.01 4.83
C ALA A 292 1.42 5.73 6.18
N ARG A 293 2.09 5.26 7.25
CA ARG A 293 2.03 5.88 8.59
C ARG A 293 2.63 7.28 8.67
N ILE A 294 3.71 7.55 7.93
CA ILE A 294 4.33 8.89 7.90
C ILE A 294 3.35 9.90 7.29
N PHE A 295 2.72 9.54 6.18
CA PHE A 295 1.74 10.38 5.49
C PHE A 295 0.47 10.57 6.31
N ASP A 296 -0.07 9.49 6.88
CA ASP A 296 -1.25 9.51 7.75
C ASP A 296 -1.06 10.42 8.97
N ARG A 297 0.11 10.35 9.63
CA ARG A 297 0.43 11.19 10.81
C ARG A 297 0.40 12.69 10.52
N VAL A 298 0.74 13.09 9.29
CA VAL A 298 0.75 14.49 8.85
C VAL A 298 -0.62 14.93 8.35
N GLY A 299 -1.59 14.00 8.24
CA GLY A 299 -2.96 14.27 7.81
C GLY A 299 -3.21 14.04 6.32
N ASP A 300 -2.28 13.44 5.58
CA ASP A 300 -2.56 12.99 4.22
C ASP A 300 -3.46 11.75 4.23
N ARG A 301 -4.24 11.56 3.16
CA ARG A 301 -5.20 10.45 3.11
C ARG A 301 -4.54 9.18 2.61
N VAL A 302 -4.47 8.15 3.45
CA VAL A 302 -4.09 6.80 3.02
C VAL A 302 -5.27 6.13 2.30
N ILE A 303 -5.02 5.64 1.09
CA ILE A 303 -5.98 4.85 0.31
C ILE A 303 -5.95 3.40 0.80
N HIS A 304 -4.76 2.80 0.87
CA HIS A 304 -4.52 1.47 1.44
C HIS A 304 -3.01 1.24 1.63
N ASP A 305 -2.61 0.22 2.38
CA ASP A 305 -1.22 -0.19 2.59
C ASP A 305 -0.90 -1.66 2.29
N ASP A 306 -1.86 -2.43 1.73
CA ASP A 306 -1.64 -3.82 1.30
C ASP A 306 -1.95 -4.05 -0.20
N ARG A 307 -3.20 -4.39 -0.56
CA ARG A 307 -3.58 -4.79 -1.92
C ARG A 307 -4.45 -3.72 -2.57
N LEU A 308 -3.94 -3.13 -3.64
CA LEU A 308 -4.67 -2.12 -4.42
C LEU A 308 -5.00 -2.66 -5.80
N VAL A 309 -6.09 -2.14 -6.36
CA VAL A 309 -6.48 -2.35 -7.76
C VAL A 309 -6.20 -1.06 -8.53
N LEU A 310 -5.47 -1.15 -9.63
CA LEU A 310 -5.25 -0.04 -10.55
C LEU A 310 -6.13 -0.25 -11.78
N ARG A 311 -6.97 0.74 -12.08
CA ARG A 311 -7.91 0.73 -13.20
C ARG A 311 -7.66 1.94 -14.09
N LEU A 312 -7.81 1.75 -15.39
CA LEU A 312 -7.82 2.85 -16.35
C LEU A 312 -9.28 3.33 -16.50
N GLU A 313 -9.57 4.52 -15.99
CA GLU A 313 -10.92 5.12 -15.94
C GLU A 313 -10.86 6.49 -16.63
N ASP A 314 -11.71 6.72 -17.63
CA ASP A 314 -11.76 7.98 -18.39
C ASP A 314 -10.38 8.48 -18.88
N GLY A 315 -9.52 7.55 -19.30
CA GLY A 315 -8.17 7.83 -19.80
C GLY A 315 -7.12 8.13 -18.72
N SER A 316 -7.47 7.99 -17.44
CA SER A 316 -6.57 8.20 -16.30
C SER A 316 -6.49 6.96 -15.42
N TRP A 317 -5.32 6.68 -14.86
CA TRP A 317 -5.18 5.58 -13.91
C TRP A 317 -5.72 6.00 -12.54
N VAL A 318 -6.50 5.11 -11.91
CA VAL A 318 -7.06 5.30 -10.57
C VAL A 318 -6.67 4.09 -9.73
N MET A 319 -6.17 4.35 -8.51
CA MET A 319 -5.92 3.33 -7.52
C MET A 319 -7.10 3.21 -6.55
N HIS A 320 -7.50 1.98 -6.26
CA HIS A 320 -8.61 1.65 -5.37
C HIS A 320 -8.16 0.70 -4.28
N ASN A 321 -8.67 0.87 -3.07
CA ASN A 321 -8.45 -0.11 -2.00
C ASN A 321 -9.33 -1.36 -2.15
N THR A 322 -9.03 -2.38 -1.36
CA THR A 322 -9.79 -3.63 -1.28
C THR A 322 -10.12 -3.95 0.18
N PRO A 323 -11.15 -4.76 0.47
CA PRO A 323 -11.55 -5.09 1.85
C PRO A 323 -10.57 -6.09 2.49
N VAL A 324 -9.42 -5.60 2.98
CA VAL A 324 -8.40 -6.42 3.65
C VAL A 324 -8.58 -6.36 5.17
N TYR A 325 -8.88 -5.18 5.71
CA TYR A 325 -9.06 -4.93 7.14
C TYR A 325 -10.53 -4.63 7.48
N ARG A 326 -10.91 -4.87 8.74
CA ARG A 326 -12.32 -4.71 9.18
C ARG A 326 -12.84 -3.28 9.11
N ASN A 327 -11.93 -2.31 9.19
CA ASN A 327 -12.24 -0.89 9.17
C ASN A 327 -11.92 -0.24 7.81
N ASP A 328 -11.65 -1.03 6.77
CA ASP A 328 -11.51 -0.49 5.42
C ASP A 328 -12.87 0.02 4.94
N GLU A 329 -12.85 1.21 4.34
CA GLU A 329 -13.98 1.81 3.63
C GLU A 329 -13.55 2.04 2.18
N PRO A 330 -14.48 2.03 1.20
CA PRO A 330 -14.15 2.31 -0.19
C PRO A 330 -13.39 3.64 -0.35
N ARG A 331 -12.18 3.57 -0.90
CA ARG A 331 -11.30 4.71 -1.14
C ARG A 331 -10.63 4.58 -2.50
N SER A 332 -10.55 5.69 -3.20
CA SER A 332 -9.86 5.80 -4.49
C SER A 332 -9.11 7.12 -4.62
N ALA A 333 -8.11 7.13 -5.50
CA ALA A 333 -7.38 8.33 -5.88
C ALA A 333 -6.78 8.20 -7.29
N PRO A 334 -6.65 9.30 -8.06
CA PRO A 334 -5.92 9.28 -9.32
C PRO A 334 -4.45 8.93 -9.08
N LEU A 335 -3.89 8.05 -9.90
CA LEU A 335 -2.50 7.61 -9.79
C LEU A 335 -1.59 8.52 -10.62
N ASP A 336 -0.91 9.43 -9.94
CA ASP A 336 0.05 10.37 -10.55
C ASP A 336 1.46 9.77 -10.61
N HIS A 337 1.85 8.98 -9.60
CA HIS A 337 3.22 8.47 -9.47
C HIS A 337 3.29 7.09 -8.82
N LEU A 338 4.10 6.20 -9.39
CA LEU A 338 4.48 4.91 -8.81
C LEU A 338 5.95 4.91 -8.37
N TRP A 339 6.17 4.75 -7.06
CA TRP A 339 7.47 4.75 -6.41
C TRP A 339 7.88 3.32 -6.04
N VAL A 340 8.97 2.84 -6.63
CA VAL A 340 9.59 1.55 -6.26
C VAL A 340 10.59 1.80 -5.14
N ILE A 341 10.20 1.46 -3.92
CA ILE A 341 10.90 1.88 -2.70
C ILE A 341 11.99 0.90 -2.25
N ARG A 342 13.03 1.46 -1.63
CA ARG A 342 14.06 0.72 -0.91
C ARG A 342 14.60 1.54 0.26
N HIS A 343 15.15 0.86 1.26
CA HIS A 343 15.88 1.52 2.34
C HIS A 343 17.10 2.25 1.80
N GLY A 344 17.33 3.48 2.27
CA GLY A 344 18.53 4.23 1.92
C GLY A 344 19.04 5.12 3.04
N ALA A 345 20.25 5.64 2.86
CA ALA A 345 20.87 6.58 3.80
C ALA A 345 20.42 8.04 3.59
N ALA A 346 19.69 8.32 2.51
CA ALA A 346 19.16 9.63 2.16
C ALA A 346 17.95 9.49 1.22
N ASN A 347 17.11 10.52 1.15
CA ASN A 347 15.99 10.59 0.21
C ASN A 347 16.52 10.85 -1.21
N VAL A 348 16.44 9.85 -2.06
CA VAL A 348 16.95 9.86 -3.42
C VAL A 348 15.95 9.21 -4.35
N SER A 349 15.46 9.97 -5.33
CA SER A 349 14.62 9.46 -6.41
C SER A 349 15.35 9.42 -7.75
N GLU A 350 15.07 8.39 -8.53
CA GLU A 350 15.62 8.17 -9.87
C GLU A 350 14.50 7.71 -10.82
N PRO A 351 14.22 8.45 -11.91
CA PRO A 351 13.19 8.05 -12.86
C PRO A 351 13.57 6.77 -13.60
N VAL A 352 12.57 5.94 -13.88
CA VAL A 352 12.68 4.66 -14.59
C VAL A 352 11.67 4.65 -15.73
N ALA A 353 12.06 4.13 -16.90
CA ALA A 353 11.22 4.13 -18.09
C ALA A 353 11.38 2.83 -18.91
N GLY A 354 10.45 2.61 -19.83
CA GLY A 354 10.45 1.47 -20.77
C GLY A 354 10.42 0.12 -20.06
N ALA A 355 11.10 -0.87 -20.65
CA ALA A 355 11.10 -2.26 -20.15
C ALA A 355 11.54 -2.39 -18.68
N GLU A 356 12.40 -1.49 -18.18
CA GLU A 356 12.81 -1.50 -16.78
C GLU A 356 11.64 -1.12 -15.86
N ALA A 357 10.84 -0.12 -16.23
CA ALA A 357 9.67 0.29 -15.46
C ALA A 357 8.60 -0.82 -15.45
N VAL A 358 8.33 -1.40 -16.62
CA VAL A 358 7.38 -2.52 -16.78
C VAL A 358 7.79 -3.71 -15.90
N ALA A 359 9.06 -4.12 -15.95
CA ALA A 359 9.56 -5.22 -15.12
C ALA A 359 9.40 -4.92 -13.62
N MET A 360 9.61 -3.68 -13.19
CA MET A 360 9.43 -3.28 -11.81
C MET A 360 7.96 -3.31 -11.37
N ILE A 361 7.04 -2.83 -12.21
CA ILE A 361 5.59 -2.92 -11.94
C ILE A 361 5.18 -4.38 -11.81
N LEU A 362 5.49 -5.20 -12.82
CA LEU A 362 5.15 -6.62 -12.84
C LEU A 362 5.68 -7.38 -11.61
N SER A 363 6.90 -7.06 -11.17
CA SER A 363 7.51 -7.72 -9.99
C SER A 363 6.78 -7.48 -8.67
N ASN A 364 5.87 -6.50 -8.61
CA ASN A 364 5.07 -6.21 -7.42
C ASN A 364 3.56 -6.48 -7.63
N CYS A 365 3.17 -6.91 -8.84
CA CYS A 365 1.81 -7.34 -9.13
C CYS A 365 1.55 -8.73 -8.52
N ILE A 366 0.31 -9.00 -8.15
CA ILE A 366 -0.13 -10.34 -7.78
C ILE A 366 -0.23 -11.17 -9.07
N GLN A 367 0.49 -12.30 -9.12
CA GLN A 367 0.62 -13.10 -10.34
C GLN A 367 0.35 -14.58 -10.08
N GLN A 368 -0.41 -15.21 -10.99
CA GLN A 368 -0.46 -16.66 -11.17
C GLN A 368 -0.09 -16.97 -12.62
N ASN A 369 1.14 -17.47 -12.83
CA ASN A 369 1.74 -17.55 -14.17
C ASN A 369 1.30 -18.77 -15.00
N TRP A 370 0.13 -19.33 -14.73
CA TRP A 370 -0.40 -20.49 -15.47
C TRP A 370 -1.28 -20.05 -16.67
N ASP A 371 -1.98 -18.92 -16.55
CA ASP A 371 -2.85 -18.40 -17.60
C ASP A 371 -2.09 -17.42 -18.51
N ARG A 372 -1.83 -17.86 -19.75
CA ARG A 372 -1.10 -17.06 -20.75
C ARG A 372 -1.85 -15.80 -21.14
N GLU A 373 -3.18 -15.85 -21.23
CA GLU A 373 -3.97 -14.71 -21.67
C GLU A 373 -3.99 -13.63 -20.58
N VAL A 374 -4.23 -14.02 -19.34
CA VAL A 374 -4.16 -13.11 -18.18
C VAL A 374 -2.75 -12.52 -18.02
N ALA A 375 -1.70 -13.33 -18.17
CA ALA A 375 -0.32 -12.83 -18.10
C ALA A 375 -0.02 -11.81 -19.23
N SER A 376 -0.55 -12.04 -20.43
CA SER A 376 -0.39 -11.12 -21.56
C SER A 376 -1.14 -9.80 -21.34
N ARG A 377 -2.36 -9.85 -20.80
CA ARG A 377 -3.14 -8.66 -20.44
C ARG A 377 -2.46 -7.85 -19.34
N LEU A 378 -1.93 -8.51 -18.31
CA LEU A 378 -1.19 -7.84 -17.24
C LEU A 378 0.10 -7.17 -17.77
N ALA A 379 0.82 -7.82 -18.67
CA ALA A 379 2.01 -7.24 -19.29
C ALA A 379 1.67 -6.00 -20.14
N ALA A 380 0.59 -6.05 -20.91
CA ALA A 380 0.10 -4.90 -21.69
C ALA A 380 -0.33 -3.75 -20.78
N ALA A 381 -1.13 -4.03 -19.74
CA ALA A 381 -1.57 -3.03 -18.77
C ALA A 381 -0.40 -2.38 -18.03
N ALA A 382 0.65 -3.15 -17.70
CA ALA A 382 1.86 -2.63 -17.07
C ALA A 382 2.68 -1.74 -18.02
N ASP A 383 2.69 -2.02 -19.32
CA ASP A 383 3.31 -1.16 -20.34
C ASP A 383 2.54 0.15 -20.50
N ASP A 384 1.22 0.09 -20.62
CA ASP A 384 0.35 1.27 -20.67
C ASP A 384 0.48 2.14 -19.40
N LEU A 385 0.53 1.51 -18.23
CA LEU A 385 0.78 2.19 -16.96
C LEU A 385 2.16 2.87 -16.96
N ALA A 386 3.23 2.17 -17.37
CA ALA A 386 4.58 2.75 -17.42
C ALA A 386 4.73 3.87 -18.45
N ALA A 387 3.90 3.88 -19.49
CA ALA A 387 3.88 4.92 -20.53
C ALA A 387 3.14 6.20 -20.09
N THR A 388 2.16 6.08 -19.20
CA THR A 388 1.26 7.19 -18.82
C THR A 388 1.46 7.69 -17.39
N VAL A 389 1.87 6.81 -16.47
CA VAL A 389 2.16 7.13 -15.07
C VAL A 389 3.67 7.19 -14.85
N ARG A 390 4.13 8.17 -14.07
CA ARG A 390 5.55 8.29 -13.74
C ARG A 390 5.99 7.15 -12.84
N VAL A 391 7.11 6.50 -13.18
CA VAL A 391 7.70 5.40 -12.41
C VAL A 391 9.10 5.77 -11.97
N SER A 392 9.37 5.68 -10.66
CA SER A 392 10.66 6.07 -10.10
C SER A 392 11.12 5.16 -8.98
N ARG A 393 12.43 4.92 -8.90
CA ARG A 393 13.04 4.33 -7.71
C ARG A 393 13.11 5.37 -6.61
N LEU A 394 12.86 4.96 -5.38
CA LEU A 394 12.94 5.82 -4.20
C LEU A 394 13.75 5.13 -3.10
N SER A 395 14.98 5.59 -2.88
CA SER A 395 15.69 5.36 -1.62
C SER A 395 15.18 6.38 -0.61
N PHE A 396 14.77 5.95 0.57
CA PHE A 396 14.23 6.87 1.58
C PHE A 396 14.76 6.62 2.99
N LEU A 397 14.69 7.68 3.79
CA LEU A 397 14.79 7.65 5.25
C LEU A 397 13.39 7.52 5.84
N PRO A 398 13.17 6.65 6.83
CA PRO A 398 11.86 6.42 7.45
C PRO A 398 11.51 7.53 8.47
N ASP A 399 11.55 8.79 8.02
CA ASP A 399 11.18 9.97 8.80
C ASP A 399 10.41 10.98 7.93
N ASP A 400 9.84 12.00 8.56
CA ASP A 400 8.93 12.96 7.91
C ASP A 400 9.59 13.74 6.77
N THR A 401 10.92 13.74 6.67
CA THR A 401 11.63 14.46 5.59
C THR A 401 11.37 13.87 4.21
N ILE A 402 10.86 12.63 4.12
CA ILE A 402 10.48 12.01 2.85
C ILE A 402 9.28 12.71 2.21
N ARG A 403 8.30 13.13 3.02
CA ARG A 403 7.11 13.84 2.53
C ARG A 403 7.51 15.18 1.90
N ASP A 404 8.30 15.97 2.63
CA ASP A 404 8.84 17.25 2.13
C ASP A 404 9.64 17.07 0.83
N TYR A 405 10.44 16.01 0.78
CA TYR A 405 11.28 15.71 -0.37
C TYR A 405 10.47 15.49 -1.65
N LEU A 406 9.37 14.73 -1.56
CA LEU A 406 8.49 14.46 -2.69
C LEU A 406 7.69 15.71 -3.07
N MET A 407 7.05 16.37 -2.11
CA MET A 407 6.26 17.60 -2.35
C MET A 407 7.05 18.74 -3.01
N LEU A 408 8.34 18.91 -2.68
CA LEU A 408 9.15 20.01 -3.21
C LEU A 408 9.35 19.98 -4.74
N ARG A 409 9.15 18.83 -5.38
CA ARG A 409 9.46 18.59 -6.79
C ARG A 409 8.24 18.48 -7.70
N GLU A 410 7.07 18.80 -7.16
CA GLU A 410 5.80 18.46 -7.81
C GLU A 410 4.95 19.66 -8.21
N THR A 411 5.51 20.87 -8.25
CA THR A 411 4.85 21.96 -8.97
C THR A 411 5.13 21.81 -10.46
N GLU A 412 4.07 21.83 -11.30
CA GLU A 412 4.17 21.68 -12.75
C GLU A 412 5.20 22.65 -13.36
N GLU A 413 5.23 23.89 -12.87
CA GLU A 413 6.21 24.90 -13.27
C GLU A 413 7.67 24.44 -13.05
N LYS A 414 7.97 23.81 -11.91
CA LYS A 414 9.32 23.33 -11.60
C LYS A 414 9.68 22.14 -12.48
N GLN A 415 8.71 21.27 -12.76
CA GLN A 415 8.91 20.11 -13.63
C GLN A 415 9.19 20.55 -15.07
N LEU A 416 8.38 21.48 -15.60
CA LEU A 416 8.57 22.04 -16.93
C LEU A 416 9.90 22.79 -17.06
N ALA A 417 10.24 23.61 -16.06
CA ALA A 417 11.53 24.30 -16.02
C ALA A 417 12.70 23.30 -15.98
N ALA A 418 12.61 22.25 -15.16
CA ALA A 418 13.65 21.24 -15.08
C ALA A 418 13.77 20.41 -16.37
N ALA A 419 12.65 20.04 -17.00
CA ALA A 419 12.64 19.35 -18.29
C ALA A 419 13.31 20.19 -19.37
N THR A 420 13.02 21.50 -19.40
CA THR A 420 13.66 22.46 -20.32
C THR A 420 15.16 22.51 -20.12
N VAL A 421 15.64 22.62 -18.87
CA VAL A 421 17.07 22.61 -18.54
C VAL A 421 17.73 21.31 -18.97
N ILE A 422 17.10 20.17 -18.68
CA ILE A 422 17.61 18.84 -19.06
C ILE A 422 17.71 18.70 -20.58
N GLY A 423 16.68 19.14 -21.33
CA GLY A 423 16.67 19.13 -22.78
C GLY A 423 17.79 19.98 -23.39
N MET A 424 17.92 21.22 -22.92
CA MET A 424 19.00 22.13 -23.35
C MET A 424 20.40 21.55 -23.10
N LEU A 425 20.63 20.95 -21.92
CA LEU A 425 21.89 20.28 -21.61
C LEU A 425 22.13 19.06 -22.51
N GLY A 426 21.09 18.30 -22.84
CA GLY A 426 21.14 17.17 -23.77
C GLY A 426 21.49 17.59 -25.21
N GLU A 427 21.06 18.78 -25.63
CA GLU A 427 21.45 19.41 -26.91
C GLU A 427 22.87 19.99 -26.91
N GLY A 428 23.62 19.87 -25.80
CA GLY A 428 24.96 20.43 -25.69
C GLY A 428 24.99 21.93 -25.35
N ARG A 429 23.88 22.53 -24.92
CA ARG A 429 23.84 23.94 -24.51
C ARG A 429 24.25 24.11 -23.05
N THR A 430 24.89 25.22 -22.74
CA THR A 430 25.15 25.65 -21.36
C THR A 430 23.95 26.45 -20.86
N VAL A 431 23.49 26.15 -19.64
CA VAL A 431 22.28 26.74 -19.07
C VAL A 431 22.61 27.47 -17.77
N ALA A 432 21.99 28.62 -17.54
CA ALA A 432 22.06 29.34 -16.26
C ALA A 432 20.73 29.17 -15.52
N VAL A 433 20.78 28.74 -14.26
CA VAL A 433 19.60 28.53 -13.42
C VAL A 433 19.76 29.23 -12.08
N THR A 434 18.66 29.76 -11.53
CA THR A 434 18.67 30.32 -10.17
C THR A 434 18.51 29.19 -9.15
N ALA A 435 19.44 29.10 -8.20
CA ALA A 435 19.35 28.11 -7.13
C ALA A 435 18.20 28.48 -6.18
N GLY A 436 17.23 27.58 -6.03
CA GLY A 436 16.13 27.74 -5.05
C GLY A 436 16.34 26.98 -3.73
N GLY A 437 17.19 25.96 -3.73
CA GLY A 437 17.37 25.05 -2.60
C GLY A 437 18.53 25.40 -1.67
N PHE A 438 18.49 24.84 -0.46
CA PHE A 438 19.53 25.01 0.56
C PHE A 438 20.54 23.84 0.62
N SER A 439 20.38 22.78 -0.19
CA SER A 439 21.20 21.56 -0.09
C SER A 439 22.70 21.80 -0.29
N MET A 440 23.05 22.80 -1.09
CA MET A 440 24.44 23.16 -1.40
C MET A 440 24.96 24.36 -0.59
N TRP A 441 24.20 24.83 0.40
CA TRP A 441 24.67 25.89 1.27
C TRP A 441 25.90 25.39 2.07
N PRO A 442 26.96 26.21 2.25
CA PRO A 442 27.11 27.61 1.83
C PRO A 442 27.73 27.82 0.44
N ALA A 443 28.15 26.74 -0.25
CA ALA A 443 28.81 26.84 -1.54
C ALA A 443 27.91 27.49 -2.59
N ILE A 444 26.64 27.09 -2.64
CA ILE A 444 25.59 27.70 -3.45
C ILE A 444 24.45 28.09 -2.51
N ARG A 445 23.99 29.34 -2.61
CA ARG A 445 22.93 29.92 -1.79
C ARG A 445 21.66 30.10 -2.63
N PRO A 446 20.47 30.06 -2.01
CA PRO A 446 19.25 30.49 -2.68
C PRO A 446 19.43 31.88 -3.30
N GLY A 447 18.99 32.05 -4.55
CA GLY A 447 19.17 33.27 -5.34
C GLY A 447 20.49 33.36 -6.10
N ASP A 448 21.48 32.50 -5.85
CA ASP A 448 22.67 32.43 -6.69
C ASP A 448 22.30 31.92 -8.09
N MET A 449 22.89 32.51 -9.13
CA MET A 449 22.77 32.00 -10.50
C MET A 449 23.89 30.99 -10.77
N VAL A 450 23.54 29.79 -11.18
CA VAL A 450 24.47 28.68 -11.41
C VAL A 450 24.54 28.38 -12.90
N VAL A 451 25.75 28.39 -13.45
CA VAL A 451 26.01 28.04 -14.84
C VAL A 451 26.36 26.55 -14.91
N ILE A 452 25.54 25.79 -15.64
CA ILE A 452 25.64 24.34 -15.80
C ILE A 452 25.98 24.06 -17.26
N SER A 453 27.08 23.36 -17.47
CA SER A 453 27.49 22.86 -18.79
C SER A 453 27.03 21.41 -19.00
N PRO A 454 26.85 20.98 -20.26
CA PRO A 454 26.60 19.58 -20.58
C PRO A 454 27.70 18.68 -20.00
N HIS A 455 27.32 17.47 -19.60
CA HIS A 455 28.30 16.46 -19.20
C HIS A 455 29.02 15.90 -20.44
N GLY A 456 30.12 16.52 -20.86
CA GLY A 456 31.04 15.96 -21.86
C GLY A 456 31.89 14.81 -21.29
N ALA A 457 32.62 14.09 -22.15
CA ALA A 457 33.46 12.93 -21.81
C ALA A 457 34.58 13.14 -20.74
N GLY A 458 34.62 14.31 -20.09
CA GLY A 458 35.50 14.59 -18.96
C GLY A 458 35.26 13.63 -17.78
N GLN A 459 36.31 13.30 -17.04
CA GLN A 459 36.18 12.43 -15.87
C GLN A 459 35.52 13.16 -14.69
N ALA A 460 34.39 12.62 -14.23
CA ALA A 460 33.82 12.91 -12.93
C ALA A 460 34.89 12.65 -11.86
N ALA A 461 35.18 13.66 -11.05
CA ALA A 461 36.22 13.67 -10.05
C ALA A 461 35.71 14.25 -8.73
N ALA A 462 36.28 13.79 -7.61
CA ALA A 462 35.94 14.30 -6.30
C ALA A 462 36.18 15.82 -6.21
N GLY A 463 35.27 16.52 -5.53
CA GLY A 463 35.25 17.97 -5.37
C GLY A 463 34.42 18.71 -6.42
N GLN A 464 34.12 18.12 -7.57
CA GLN A 464 33.27 18.74 -8.60
C GLN A 464 31.81 18.83 -8.12
N ILE A 465 31.09 19.87 -8.55
CA ILE A 465 29.64 20.00 -8.34
C ILE A 465 28.94 19.63 -9.64
N VAL A 466 27.95 18.75 -9.54
CA VAL A 466 27.23 18.16 -10.66
C VAL A 466 25.74 18.33 -10.50
N ALA A 467 25.06 18.53 -11.61
CA ALA A 467 23.61 18.42 -11.68
C ALA A 467 23.24 16.95 -11.88
N LEU A 468 22.49 16.39 -10.94
CA LEU A 468 22.03 15.01 -10.92
C LEU A 468 20.55 14.98 -11.25
N ARG A 469 20.15 14.14 -12.21
CA ARG A 469 18.75 13.87 -12.50
C ARG A 469 18.07 13.30 -11.27
N ARG A 470 16.90 13.83 -10.94
CA ARG A 470 15.98 13.34 -9.91
C ARG A 470 14.58 13.27 -10.47
N ASP A 471 13.70 12.58 -9.79
CA ASP A 471 12.30 12.65 -10.17
C ASP A 471 11.77 14.09 -10.08
N GLY A 472 10.99 14.53 -11.07
CA GLY A 472 10.48 15.90 -11.16
C GLY A 472 11.54 16.99 -11.39
N GLY A 473 12.81 16.63 -11.62
CA GLY A 473 13.83 17.59 -12.04
C GLY A 473 15.29 17.20 -11.78
N PHE A 474 16.04 18.05 -11.08
CA PHE A 474 17.45 17.80 -10.78
C PHE A 474 17.90 18.45 -9.47
N VAL A 475 19.02 17.97 -8.93
CA VAL A 475 19.69 18.60 -7.79
C VAL A 475 21.15 18.84 -8.10
N LEU A 476 21.71 19.91 -7.55
CA LEU A 476 23.15 20.15 -7.57
C LEU A 476 23.75 19.50 -6.34
N HIS A 477 24.70 18.58 -6.49
CA HIS A 477 25.46 18.00 -5.37
C HIS A 477 26.94 17.91 -5.70
N ARG A 478 27.77 17.85 -4.66
CA ARG A 478 29.22 17.69 -4.79
C ARG A 478 29.58 16.22 -4.86
N ILE A 479 30.39 15.81 -5.83
CA ILE A 479 31.04 14.49 -5.85
C ILE A 479 32.02 14.44 -4.69
N ILE A 480 31.75 13.60 -3.71
CA ILE A 480 32.66 13.40 -2.56
C ILE A 480 33.60 12.22 -2.79
N LYS A 481 33.20 11.26 -3.62
CA LYS A 481 33.99 10.06 -3.91
C LYS A 481 33.63 9.52 -5.29
N VAL A 482 34.64 8.99 -5.98
CA VAL A 482 34.47 8.17 -7.18
C VAL A 482 35.05 6.81 -6.86
N MET A 483 34.32 5.75 -7.14
CA MET A 483 34.72 4.38 -6.80
C MET A 483 34.37 3.40 -7.91
N LYS A 484 34.95 2.21 -7.85
CA LYS A 484 34.65 1.11 -8.78
C LYS A 484 33.91 0.02 -8.01
N VAL A 485 32.71 -0.32 -8.46
CA VAL A 485 31.87 -1.38 -7.89
C VAL A 485 31.55 -2.36 -9.02
N SER A 486 31.93 -3.63 -8.87
CA SER A 486 31.74 -4.68 -9.88
C SER A 486 32.20 -4.26 -11.28
N GLY A 487 33.39 -3.65 -11.37
CA GLY A 487 33.97 -3.19 -12.63
C GLY A 487 33.43 -1.84 -13.16
N ARG A 488 32.30 -1.34 -12.65
CA ARG A 488 31.66 -0.09 -13.11
C ARG A 488 32.05 1.09 -12.21
N LYS A 489 32.31 2.26 -12.80
CA LYS A 489 32.58 3.50 -12.04
C LYS A 489 31.26 4.04 -11.46
N ARG A 490 31.22 4.24 -10.15
CA ARG A 490 30.12 4.86 -9.40
C ARG A 490 30.60 6.16 -8.76
N ILE A 491 29.71 7.13 -8.63
CA ILE A 491 29.95 8.38 -7.92
C ILE A 491 29.14 8.39 -6.63
N VAL A 492 29.72 8.96 -5.58
CA VAL A 492 29.00 9.28 -4.35
C VAL A 492 28.95 10.79 -4.26
N THR A 493 27.74 11.33 -4.13
CA THR A 493 27.47 12.75 -4.08
C THR A 493 26.89 13.16 -2.74
N CYS A 494 27.05 14.42 -2.36
CA CYS A 494 26.48 14.94 -1.12
C CYS A 494 26.23 16.44 -1.28
N GLY A 495 25.07 16.90 -0.81
CA GLY A 495 24.84 18.32 -0.57
C GLY A 495 25.80 18.84 0.50
N ASP A 496 26.29 20.06 0.35
CA ASP A 496 27.19 20.65 1.34
C ASP A 496 26.50 20.85 2.70
N ALA A 497 25.18 21.12 2.71
CA ALA A 497 24.35 21.19 3.91
C ALA A 497 23.75 19.83 4.33
N ALA A 498 23.86 18.79 3.49
CA ALA A 498 23.31 17.47 3.78
C ALA A 498 24.12 16.77 4.88
N VAL A 499 23.41 16.10 5.80
CA VAL A 499 23.99 15.34 6.91
C VAL A 499 24.58 14.02 6.42
N ARG A 500 23.89 13.36 5.49
CA ARG A 500 24.29 12.09 4.89
C ARG A 500 24.58 12.27 3.40
N ALA A 501 25.47 11.41 2.89
CA ALA A 501 25.76 11.35 1.47
C ALA A 501 24.66 10.56 0.74
N ASP A 502 24.51 10.84 -0.55
CA ASP A 502 23.68 10.04 -1.45
C ASP A 502 24.29 8.65 -1.62
N GLU A 503 23.46 7.69 -2.03
CA GLU A 503 23.93 6.36 -2.39
C GLU A 503 24.83 6.39 -3.65
N PRO A 504 25.72 5.40 -3.83
CA PRO A 504 26.55 5.31 -5.02
C PRO A 504 25.70 5.20 -6.30
N ALA A 505 25.70 6.26 -7.10
CA ALA A 505 24.97 6.33 -8.36
C ALA A 505 25.91 6.09 -9.55
N GLY A 506 25.36 5.67 -10.68
CA GLY A 506 26.13 5.63 -11.92
C GLY A 506 26.27 7.02 -12.54
N ARG A 507 27.19 7.15 -13.49
CA ARG A 507 27.53 8.45 -14.11
C ARG A 507 26.43 8.96 -15.03
N GLU A 508 25.58 8.07 -15.52
CA GLU A 508 24.37 8.35 -16.31
C GLU A 508 23.38 9.26 -15.57
N THR A 509 23.46 9.34 -14.24
CA THR A 509 22.64 10.25 -13.45
C THR A 509 23.08 11.71 -13.57
N ILE A 510 24.31 12.00 -14.03
CA ILE A 510 24.80 13.36 -14.23
C ILE A 510 24.22 13.91 -15.53
N ILE A 511 23.44 14.99 -15.43
CA ILE A 511 22.93 15.73 -16.58
C ILE A 511 23.82 16.92 -16.96
N GLY A 512 24.67 17.37 -16.02
CA GLY A 512 25.56 18.51 -16.28
C GLY A 512 26.57 18.77 -15.18
N MET A 513 27.56 19.59 -15.50
CA MET A 513 28.65 20.00 -14.61
C MET A 513 28.54 21.50 -14.30
N VAL A 514 28.60 21.87 -13.02
CA VAL A 514 28.59 23.29 -12.63
C VAL A 514 29.94 23.92 -12.96
N LEU A 515 29.92 24.96 -13.80
CA LEU A 515 31.11 25.72 -14.19
C LEU A 515 31.39 26.87 -13.23
N SER A 516 30.36 27.66 -12.94
CA SER A 516 30.48 28.88 -12.15
C SER A 516 29.20 29.18 -11.38
N VAL A 517 29.34 29.98 -10.34
CA VAL A 517 28.25 30.51 -9.52
C VAL A 517 28.38 32.03 -9.52
N THR A 518 27.31 32.72 -9.88
CA THR A 518 27.22 34.18 -9.82
C THR A 518 26.44 34.58 -8.58
N ARG A 519 27.10 35.32 -7.68
CA ARG A 519 26.53 35.82 -6.42
C ARG A 519 26.67 37.33 -6.38
N SER A 520 25.57 38.04 -6.15
CA SER A 520 25.55 39.51 -6.09
C SER A 520 26.23 40.16 -7.30
N GLY A 521 25.98 39.64 -8.51
CA GLY A 521 26.57 40.12 -9.76
C GLY A 521 28.01 39.67 -10.05
N ARG A 522 28.70 39.02 -9.10
CA ARG A 522 30.08 38.54 -9.29
C ARG A 522 30.11 37.05 -9.64
N GLN A 523 30.69 36.72 -10.79
CA GLN A 523 30.92 35.33 -11.22
C GLN A 523 32.13 34.74 -10.47
N LEU A 524 31.95 33.57 -9.87
CA LEU A 524 32.96 32.82 -9.13
C LEU A 524 33.10 31.42 -9.74
N PRO A 525 34.31 30.83 -9.80
CA PRO A 525 34.47 29.45 -10.22
C PRO A 525 33.73 28.51 -9.26
N ALA A 526 33.24 27.39 -9.79
CA ALA A 526 32.60 26.37 -8.96
C ALA A 526 33.51 25.95 -7.79
N PRO A 527 33.06 26.09 -6.52
CA PRO A 527 33.89 25.74 -5.37
C PRO A 527 34.29 24.28 -5.46
N ARG A 528 35.58 23.96 -5.28
CA ARG A 528 36.09 22.57 -5.35
C ARG A 528 36.23 21.88 -3.99
N ARG A 529 36.22 22.65 -2.89
CA ARG A 529 36.38 22.15 -1.52
C ARG A 529 35.09 22.29 -0.75
N ARG A 530 34.76 21.27 0.04
CA ARG A 530 33.67 21.32 1.02
C ARG A 530 34.16 22.07 2.25
N LEU A 531 33.38 23.03 2.75
CA LEU A 531 33.70 23.77 3.96
C LEU A 531 33.58 22.88 5.22
N PRO A 532 34.29 23.21 6.32
CA PRO A 532 34.26 22.44 7.56
C PRO A 532 32.85 22.22 8.13
N ARG A 533 32.62 21.04 8.74
CA ARG A 533 31.30 20.57 9.22
C ARG A 533 30.58 21.55 10.16
N TRP A 534 31.28 22.37 10.94
CA TRP A 534 30.67 23.31 11.88
C TRP A 534 29.97 24.48 11.18
N ILE A 535 30.53 24.98 10.07
CA ILE A 535 29.89 25.99 9.21
C ILE A 535 28.61 25.40 8.63
N ASN A 536 28.66 24.14 8.20
CA ASN A 536 27.51 23.44 7.60
C ASN A 536 26.40 23.12 8.61
N ARG A 537 26.71 22.90 9.91
CA ARG A 537 25.69 22.72 10.97
C ARG A 537 24.84 23.98 11.19
N MET A 538 25.45 25.17 11.14
CA MET A 538 24.69 26.42 11.18
C MET A 538 23.78 26.57 9.95
N GLY A 539 24.28 26.17 8.77
CA GLY A 539 23.49 26.13 7.54
C GLY A 539 22.28 25.20 7.61
N ALA A 540 22.44 23.99 8.15
CA ALA A 540 21.36 23.04 8.35
C ALA A 540 20.30 23.55 9.35
N MET A 541 20.73 24.22 10.43
CA MET A 541 19.83 24.89 11.38
C MET A 541 19.05 26.02 10.71
N VAL A 542 19.72 26.90 9.94
CA VAL A 542 19.08 28.00 9.21
C VAL A 542 18.12 27.47 8.16
N ALA A 543 18.52 26.46 7.37
CA ALA A 543 17.66 25.82 6.37
C ALA A 543 16.45 25.10 6.99
N GLY A 544 16.60 24.53 8.19
CA GLY A 544 15.50 23.93 8.96
C GLY A 544 14.59 24.96 9.63
N TRP A 545 15.11 26.14 9.97
CA TRP A 545 14.33 27.24 10.54
C TRP A 545 13.54 28.01 9.46
N VAL A 546 14.16 28.28 8.31
CA VAL A 546 13.48 28.95 7.18
C VAL A 546 12.38 28.07 6.59
N ARG A 547 12.61 26.75 6.45
CA ARG A 547 11.58 25.81 5.98
C ARG A 547 10.35 25.76 6.89
N ARG A 548 10.55 25.84 8.21
CA ARG A 548 9.47 25.88 9.22
C ARG A 548 8.70 27.20 9.30
N ARG A 549 9.15 28.24 8.59
CA ARG A 549 8.47 29.54 8.51
C ARG A 549 7.71 29.76 7.20
N GLN A 550 7.89 28.88 6.22
CA GLN A 550 7.27 28.96 4.89
C GLN A 550 6.17 27.92 4.68
N ALA A 551 6.12 26.89 5.52
CA ALA A 551 4.95 26.03 5.76
C ALA A 551 4.15 26.62 6.92
#